data_AF-A0ABC9SI66-F1
#
_entry.id   AF-A0ABC9SI66-F1
#
_cell.length_a   1.000
_cell.length_b   1.000
_cell.length_c   1.000
_cell.angle_alpha   90.00
_cell.angle_beta   90.00
_cell.angle_gamma   90.00
#
_symmetry.space_group_name_H-M   'P 1'
#
loop_
_entity.id
_entity.type
_entity.pdbx_description
1 polymer ?
#
loop_
_entity_poly.entity_id
_entity_poly.type
_entity_poly.pdbx_seq_one_letter_code
_entity_poly.pdbx_strand_id
1 'polypeptide(L)'
;MIQPDQHNDWINQRDNSFGEFISIRDKKDTDSLVIFNNYSQGVKTNRDAWVYDSNESILKKKIKLMIDFYNSEVDRYRKACVGLTNEKKSKVEDFINNDSTKMSWTHEVKNDLANHKTREFQVGDIVPSIYRPFVKQWMYFNKHFNNRVYQMPRIFPDAATENLVICITGLGETKGFTPLITDMVPNLHFVAGSHASHSISTIPMRLKLTPRQKTLFLSLQNRKNPNQKESAEMRLPMRGLPIFKKNIWKKRLQKKIYFTIFTGFFILPNTVKNMRTVYPKSCHVYSRKERTGFSRI
;
A
#
# COMPACT_ATOMS: atom_id res chain seq x y z
N MET A 1 11.25 19.89 34.61
CA MET A 1 11.26 18.48 34.20
C MET A 1 9.92 18.21 33.52
N ILE A 2 9.91 17.60 32.33
CA ILE A 2 8.65 17.30 31.62
C ILE A 2 8.19 15.90 32.06
N GLN A 3 6.92 15.76 32.42
CA GLN A 3 6.33 14.46 32.77
C GLN A 3 5.70 13.81 31.55
N PRO A 4 5.93 12.51 31.29
CA PRO A 4 5.27 11.79 30.22
C PRO A 4 3.76 11.68 30.47
N ASP A 5 2.97 11.64 29.40
CA ASP A 5 1.54 11.35 29.51
C ASP A 5 1.27 9.84 29.69
N GLN A 6 -0.01 9.47 29.78
CA GLN A 6 -0.46 8.06 29.89
C GLN A 6 -0.05 7.16 28.70
N HIS A 7 0.33 7.76 27.57
CA HIS A 7 0.83 7.06 26.38
C HIS A 7 2.36 6.99 26.35
N ASN A 8 3.03 7.51 27.37
CA ASN A 8 4.48 7.69 27.48
C ASN A 8 5.04 8.70 26.47
N ASP A 9 4.23 9.65 25.99
CA ASP A 9 4.69 10.74 25.13
C ASP A 9 5.25 11.89 26.00
N TRP A 10 6.51 12.27 25.73
CA TRP A 10 7.23 13.30 26.50
C TRP A 10 6.98 14.71 25.96
N ILE A 11 6.80 14.84 24.65
CA ILE A 11 6.57 16.11 23.97
C ILE A 11 5.41 15.95 23.00
N ASN A 12 4.69 17.06 22.78
CA ASN A 12 3.52 17.11 21.90
C ASN A 12 2.46 16.03 22.26
N GLN A 13 2.14 15.93 23.54
CA GLN A 13 1.19 14.96 24.09
C GLN A 13 -0.17 15.05 23.41
N ARG A 14 -0.85 13.90 23.32
CA ARG A 14 -2.09 13.77 22.54
C ARG A 14 -3.29 14.28 23.33
N ASP A 15 -4.28 14.78 22.61
CA ASP A 15 -5.59 15.07 23.19
C ASP A 15 -6.40 13.76 23.32
N ASN A 16 -6.72 13.37 24.57
CA ASN A 16 -7.46 12.15 24.85
C ASN A 16 -8.90 12.19 24.35
N SER A 17 -9.50 13.37 24.17
CA SER A 17 -10.85 13.50 23.59
C SER A 17 -10.92 12.96 22.17
N PHE A 18 -9.78 12.85 21.47
CA PHE A 18 -9.73 12.23 20.15
C PHE A 18 -10.19 10.75 20.16
N GLY A 19 -10.03 10.06 21.29
CA GLY A 19 -10.50 8.69 21.47
C GLY A 19 -12.01 8.53 21.43
N GLU A 20 -12.78 9.63 21.57
CA GLU A 20 -14.24 9.62 21.50
C GLU A 20 -14.78 9.59 20.05
N PHE A 21 -13.96 9.95 19.07
CA PHE A 21 -14.37 9.90 17.67
C PHE A 21 -14.46 8.46 17.15
N ILE A 22 -15.38 8.23 16.22
CA ILE A 22 -15.47 6.94 15.51
C ILE A 22 -14.16 6.67 14.78
N SER A 23 -13.59 5.51 15.02
CA SER A 23 -12.35 5.13 14.36
C SER A 23 -12.55 4.96 12.85
N ILE A 24 -11.58 5.44 12.07
CA ILE A 24 -11.55 5.21 10.62
C ILE A 24 -11.36 3.71 10.33
N ARG A 25 -10.65 3.01 11.22
CA ARG A 25 -10.23 1.61 11.07
C ARG A 25 -9.85 1.00 12.42
N ASP A 26 -10.05 -0.31 12.53
CA ASP A 26 -9.35 -1.14 13.49
C ASP A 26 -8.58 -2.28 12.78
N LYS A 27 -7.41 -2.61 13.32
CA LYS A 27 -6.57 -3.73 12.86
C LYS A 27 -6.88 -5.03 13.60
N LYS A 28 -7.27 -4.90 14.86
CA LYS A 28 -7.27 -5.99 15.86
C LYS A 28 -8.68 -6.53 16.05
N ASP A 29 -9.66 -5.65 16.07
CA ASP A 29 -11.07 -6.01 16.21
C ASP A 29 -11.80 -5.82 14.87
N THR A 30 -12.26 -6.92 14.28
CA THR A 30 -13.07 -6.88 13.05
C THR A 30 -14.52 -6.49 13.29
N ASP A 31 -14.98 -6.52 14.55
CA ASP A 31 -16.33 -6.17 14.94
C ASP A 31 -16.48 -4.74 15.47
N SER A 32 -15.36 -4.05 15.69
CA SER A 32 -15.38 -2.67 16.16
C SER A 32 -16.09 -1.74 15.19
N LEU A 33 -16.67 -0.68 15.77
CA LEU A 33 -17.40 0.33 15.04
C LEU A 33 -16.42 1.20 14.24
N VAL A 34 -16.27 0.91 12.96
CA VAL A 34 -15.36 1.63 12.06
C VAL A 34 -16.09 2.26 10.88
N ILE A 35 -15.49 3.31 10.31
CA ILE A 35 -16.00 3.95 9.09
C ILE A 35 -15.74 3.07 7.86
N PHE A 36 -14.58 2.40 7.78
CA PHE A 36 -14.20 1.57 6.64
C PHE A 36 -13.67 0.19 7.03
N ASN A 37 -14.04 -0.82 6.25
CA ASN A 37 -13.63 -2.21 6.47
C ASN A 37 -12.36 -2.60 5.71
N ASN A 38 -11.95 -1.82 4.71
CA ASN A 38 -10.72 -2.07 3.96
C ASN A 38 -9.91 -0.78 3.82
N TYR A 39 -8.59 -0.94 3.81
CA TYR A 39 -7.59 0.11 3.69
C TYR A 39 -6.29 -0.59 3.27
N SER A 40 -5.31 0.19 2.79
CA SER A 40 -4.03 -0.37 2.41
C SER A 40 -3.02 0.72 2.17
N GLN A 41 -1.76 0.46 2.49
CA GLN A 41 -0.67 1.30 2.00
C GLN A 41 -0.59 1.27 0.47
N GLY A 42 -0.05 2.35 -0.11
CA GLY A 42 0.29 2.45 -1.51
C GLY A 42 1.39 1.47 -1.90
N VAL A 43 1.58 1.26 -3.20
CA VAL A 43 2.51 0.21 -3.66
C VAL A 43 3.95 0.61 -3.35
N LYS A 44 4.67 -0.33 -2.72
CA LYS A 44 6.11 -0.25 -2.49
C LYS A 44 6.83 -1.13 -3.50
N THR A 45 7.61 -0.54 -4.38
CA THR A 45 8.27 -1.31 -5.44
C THR A 45 9.69 -1.73 -5.07
N ASN A 46 10.45 -0.84 -4.40
CA ASN A 46 11.91 -0.86 -4.24
C ASN A 46 12.70 -0.84 -5.56
N ARG A 47 12.06 -0.48 -6.69
CA ARG A 47 12.68 -0.42 -8.01
C ARG A 47 11.95 0.56 -8.92
N ASP A 48 11.58 1.73 -8.40
CA ASP A 48 10.70 2.68 -9.10
C ASP A 48 11.20 3.03 -10.51
N ALA A 49 12.51 3.21 -10.70
CA ALA A 49 13.12 3.47 -12.01
C ALA A 49 12.80 2.40 -13.08
N TRP A 50 12.54 1.16 -12.67
CA TRP A 50 12.25 0.02 -13.54
C TRP A 50 10.77 -0.18 -13.79
N VAL A 51 9.93 0.08 -12.78
CA VAL A 51 8.50 -0.26 -12.84
C VAL A 51 7.58 0.94 -13.01
N TYR A 52 8.11 2.16 -13.04
CA TYR A 52 7.37 3.36 -13.42
C TYR A 52 7.96 4.00 -14.67
N ASP A 53 7.10 4.61 -15.49
CA ASP A 53 7.52 5.50 -16.56
C ASP A 53 6.38 6.46 -16.94
N SER A 54 6.70 7.64 -17.45
CA SER A 54 5.67 8.56 -17.98
C SER A 54 5.14 8.09 -19.33
N ASN A 55 5.88 7.25 -20.05
CA ASN A 55 5.49 6.69 -21.34
C ASN A 55 5.27 5.17 -21.25
N GLU A 56 4.05 4.73 -21.57
CA GLU A 56 3.66 3.32 -21.51
C GLU A 56 4.54 2.40 -22.38
N SER A 57 4.86 2.83 -23.60
CA SER A 57 5.66 2.06 -24.54
C SER A 57 7.11 1.90 -24.07
N ILE A 58 7.67 2.94 -23.43
CA ILE A 58 9.00 2.87 -22.81
C ILE A 58 8.96 1.91 -21.62
N LEU A 59 7.95 2.00 -20.76
CA LEU A 59 7.78 1.07 -19.64
C LEU A 59 7.72 -0.38 -20.10
N LYS A 60 6.91 -0.69 -21.12
CA LYS A 60 6.78 -2.05 -21.68
C LYS A 60 8.13 -2.59 -22.15
N LYS A 61 8.92 -1.79 -22.88
CA LYS A 61 10.27 -2.19 -23.32
C LYS A 61 11.20 -2.43 -22.14
N LYS A 62 11.22 -1.50 -21.18
CA LYS A 62 12.04 -1.56 -19.97
C LYS A 62 11.76 -2.81 -19.14
N ILE A 63 10.48 -3.14 -18.93
CA ILE A 63 10.08 -4.34 -18.19
C ILE A 63 10.46 -5.62 -18.92
N LYS A 64 10.25 -5.70 -20.25
CA LYS A 64 10.66 -6.87 -21.03
C LYS A 64 12.15 -7.14 -20.90
N LEU A 65 12.99 -6.11 -21.10
CA LEU A 65 14.44 -6.24 -20.93
C LEU A 65 14.85 -6.67 -19.51
N MET A 66 14.19 -6.14 -18.48
CA MET A 66 14.42 -6.52 -17.10
C MET A 66 14.03 -7.99 -16.83
N ILE A 67 12.89 -8.45 -17.37
CA ILE A 67 12.42 -9.84 -17.24
C ILE A 67 13.33 -10.80 -18.00
N ASP A 68 13.77 -10.44 -19.21
CA ASP A 68 14.67 -11.25 -20.01
C ASP A 68 16.02 -11.43 -19.29
N PHE A 69 16.57 -10.34 -18.73
CA PHE A 69 17.77 -10.41 -17.91
C PHE A 69 17.55 -11.30 -16.66
N TYR A 70 16.46 -11.10 -15.93
CA TYR A 70 16.12 -11.93 -14.78
C TYR A 70 16.05 -13.43 -15.14
N ASN A 71 15.35 -13.78 -16.21
CA ASN A 71 15.21 -15.16 -16.66
C ASN A 71 16.55 -15.75 -17.13
N SER A 72 17.41 -14.94 -17.77
CA SER A 72 18.75 -15.39 -18.15
C SER A 72 19.60 -15.76 -16.92
N GLU A 73 19.47 -15.02 -15.82
CA GLU A 73 20.15 -15.29 -14.56
C GLU A 73 19.56 -16.51 -13.85
N VAL A 74 18.23 -16.72 -13.92
CA VAL A 74 17.57 -17.95 -13.45
C VAL A 74 18.13 -19.17 -14.17
N ASP A 75 18.25 -19.11 -15.50
CA ASP A 75 18.77 -20.22 -16.30
C ASP A 75 20.26 -20.46 -16.06
N ARG A 76 21.05 -19.40 -15.90
CA ARG A 76 22.48 -19.49 -15.54
C ARG A 76 22.64 -20.18 -14.18
N TYR A 77 21.86 -19.78 -13.18
CA TYR A 77 21.91 -20.36 -11.83
C TYR A 77 21.42 -21.82 -11.82
N ARG A 78 20.34 -22.10 -12.54
CA ARG A 78 19.80 -23.47 -12.68
C ARG A 78 20.85 -24.41 -13.25
N LYS A 79 21.56 -24.01 -14.31
CA LYS A 79 22.65 -24.78 -14.93
C LYS A 79 23.82 -25.00 -13.98
N ALA A 80 24.22 -23.97 -13.24
CA ALA A 80 25.30 -24.07 -12.26
C ALA A 80 24.96 -25.00 -11.07
N CYS A 81 23.66 -25.15 -10.75
CA CYS A 81 23.19 -26.01 -9.67
C CYS A 81 22.96 -27.48 -10.07
N VAL A 82 23.07 -27.85 -11.35
CA VAL A 82 22.81 -29.23 -11.81
C VAL A 82 23.79 -30.19 -11.12
N GLY A 83 23.24 -31.23 -10.48
CA GLY A 83 24.03 -32.26 -9.79
C GLY A 83 24.60 -31.85 -8.42
N LEU A 84 24.27 -30.65 -7.92
CA LEU A 84 24.74 -30.17 -6.61
C LEU A 84 23.70 -30.38 -5.51
N THR A 85 24.16 -30.82 -4.33
CA THR A 85 23.37 -30.81 -3.09
C THR A 85 23.19 -29.38 -2.59
N ASN A 86 22.15 -29.11 -1.77
CA ASN A 86 21.86 -27.75 -1.30
C ASN A 86 23.03 -27.09 -0.54
N GLU A 87 23.86 -27.88 0.14
CA GLU A 87 25.06 -27.41 0.85
C GLU A 87 26.19 -26.96 -0.08
N LYS A 88 26.24 -27.50 -1.30
CA LYS A 88 27.25 -27.19 -2.31
C LYS A 88 26.82 -26.09 -3.28
N LYS A 89 25.57 -25.64 -3.21
CA LYS A 89 25.07 -24.55 -4.05
C LYS A 89 25.66 -23.22 -3.58
N SER A 90 26.26 -22.47 -4.51
CA SER A 90 26.65 -21.09 -4.25
C SER A 90 25.42 -20.27 -3.84
N LYS A 91 25.62 -19.34 -2.90
CA LYS A 91 24.60 -18.36 -2.55
C LYS A 91 24.24 -17.53 -3.78
N VAL A 92 22.96 -17.25 -3.96
CA VAL A 92 22.48 -16.49 -5.12
C VAL A 92 23.12 -15.10 -5.17
N GLU A 93 23.33 -14.47 -4.02
CA GLU A 93 23.93 -13.14 -3.90
C GLU A 93 25.32 -13.05 -4.54
N ASP A 94 26.13 -14.10 -4.39
CA ASP A 94 27.50 -14.16 -4.89
C ASP A 94 27.55 -14.57 -6.37
N PHE A 95 26.47 -15.18 -6.87
CA PHE A 95 26.37 -15.66 -8.23
C PHE A 95 25.88 -14.60 -9.20
N ILE A 96 24.83 -13.86 -8.83
CA ILE A 96 24.08 -12.98 -9.74
C ILE A 96 24.90 -11.77 -10.20
N ASN A 97 24.60 -11.32 -11.42
CA ASN A 97 25.09 -10.03 -11.90
C ASN A 97 24.27 -8.88 -11.26
N ASN A 98 24.95 -8.03 -10.48
CA ASN A 98 24.36 -6.87 -9.80
C ASN A 98 24.43 -5.57 -10.62
N ASP A 99 24.52 -5.65 -11.95
CA ASP A 99 24.45 -4.50 -12.84
C ASP A 99 23.10 -3.77 -12.70
N SER A 100 23.15 -2.62 -12.01
CA SER A 100 22.00 -1.77 -11.74
C SER A 100 21.34 -1.18 -13.00
N THR A 101 22.02 -1.23 -14.15
CA THR A 101 21.49 -0.82 -15.46
C THR A 101 20.64 -1.90 -16.13
N LYS A 102 20.54 -3.09 -15.54
CA LYS A 102 19.72 -4.21 -16.04
C LYS A 102 18.53 -4.50 -15.14
N MET A 103 18.74 -4.49 -13.83
CA MET A 103 17.69 -4.75 -12.85
C MET A 103 18.09 -4.28 -11.45
N SER A 104 17.09 -3.93 -10.62
CA SER A 104 17.28 -3.79 -9.18
C SER A 104 16.76 -5.03 -8.41
N TRP A 105 17.69 -5.70 -7.73
CA TRP A 105 17.43 -6.91 -6.95
C TRP A 105 16.86 -6.59 -5.56
N THR A 106 15.80 -7.30 -5.18
CA THR A 106 15.31 -7.34 -3.79
C THR A 106 15.46 -8.76 -3.24
N HIS A 107 15.45 -8.89 -1.92
CA HIS A 107 15.52 -10.20 -1.26
C HIS A 107 14.47 -11.19 -1.82
N GLU A 108 13.23 -10.74 -2.05
CA GLU A 108 12.17 -11.60 -2.59
C GLU A 108 12.46 -12.08 -4.03
N VAL A 109 13.02 -11.21 -4.87
CA VAL A 109 13.37 -11.56 -6.25
C VAL A 109 14.55 -12.54 -6.28
N LYS A 110 15.55 -12.33 -5.42
CA LYS A 110 16.68 -13.26 -5.24
C LYS A 110 16.19 -14.63 -4.76
N ASN A 111 15.26 -14.66 -3.81
CA ASN A 111 14.66 -15.90 -3.34
C ASN A 111 13.85 -16.61 -4.43
N ASP A 112 13.09 -15.88 -5.26
CA ASP A 112 12.39 -16.48 -6.39
C ASP A 112 13.36 -17.08 -7.42
N LEU A 113 14.50 -16.42 -7.67
CA LEU A 113 15.58 -16.93 -8.53
C LEU A 113 16.23 -18.20 -7.95
N ALA A 114 16.52 -18.21 -6.64
CA ALA A 114 17.06 -19.37 -5.92
C ALA A 114 16.16 -20.62 -6.08
N ASN A 115 14.85 -20.38 -6.19
CA ASN A 115 13.83 -21.41 -6.42
C ASN A 115 13.56 -21.68 -7.91
N HIS A 116 14.43 -21.21 -8.80
CA HIS A 116 14.38 -21.38 -10.25
C HIS A 116 13.08 -20.91 -10.90
N LYS A 117 12.38 -19.93 -10.30
CA LYS A 117 11.11 -19.44 -10.82
C LYS A 117 11.33 -18.45 -11.96
N THR A 118 10.90 -18.79 -13.16
CA THR A 118 10.88 -17.85 -14.28
C THR A 118 9.68 -16.91 -14.18
N ARG A 119 9.73 -15.81 -14.93
CA ARG A 119 8.68 -14.80 -14.99
C ARG A 119 8.38 -14.43 -16.44
N GLU A 120 7.13 -14.10 -16.71
CA GLU A 120 6.69 -13.66 -18.03
C GLU A 120 6.16 -12.24 -17.95
N PHE A 121 6.33 -11.50 -19.04
CA PHE A 121 5.76 -10.17 -19.17
C PHE A 121 4.24 -10.25 -19.32
N GLN A 122 3.52 -9.65 -18.37
CA GLN A 122 2.06 -9.61 -18.38
C GLN A 122 1.57 -8.22 -18.80
N VAL A 123 1.07 -8.08 -20.02
CA VAL A 123 0.61 -6.77 -20.52
C VAL A 123 -0.52 -6.17 -19.68
N GLY A 124 -1.36 -7.01 -19.08
CA GLY A 124 -2.47 -6.59 -18.20
C GLY A 124 -2.03 -5.98 -16.87
N ASP A 125 -0.76 -6.12 -16.49
CA ASP A 125 -0.20 -5.52 -15.28
C ASP A 125 0.30 -4.08 -15.51
N ILE A 126 0.24 -3.57 -16.75
CA ILE A 126 0.51 -2.16 -17.04
C ILE A 126 -0.73 -1.34 -16.70
N VAL A 127 -0.63 -0.50 -15.66
CA VAL A 127 -1.76 0.27 -15.12
C VAL A 127 -1.41 1.75 -14.99
N PRO A 128 -2.40 2.66 -15.10
CA PRO A 128 -2.20 4.04 -14.69
C PRO A 128 -2.04 4.11 -13.16
N SER A 129 -1.04 4.88 -12.72
CA SER A 129 -0.70 5.06 -11.31
C SER A 129 -0.39 6.52 -11.02
N ILE A 130 -0.55 6.91 -9.76
CA ILE A 130 -0.13 8.23 -9.30
C ILE A 130 1.13 8.11 -8.45
N TYR A 131 2.23 8.63 -8.99
CA TYR A 131 3.55 8.47 -8.38
C TYR A 131 3.75 9.49 -7.25
N ARG A 132 3.39 10.74 -7.50
CA ARG A 132 3.46 11.87 -6.56
C ARG A 132 2.22 12.77 -6.75
N PRO A 133 1.95 13.74 -5.86
CA PRO A 133 0.79 14.62 -6.00
C PRO A 133 0.77 15.23 -7.39
N PHE A 134 -0.32 14.99 -8.13
CA PHE A 134 -0.55 15.50 -9.48
C PHE A 134 0.43 14.97 -10.56
N VAL A 135 1.25 13.97 -10.25
CA VAL A 135 2.19 13.34 -11.18
C VAL A 135 1.72 11.92 -11.52
N LYS A 136 1.07 11.80 -12.68
CA LYS A 136 0.61 10.53 -13.23
C LYS A 136 1.75 9.82 -13.95
N GLN A 137 1.84 8.51 -13.79
CA GLN A 137 2.79 7.64 -14.49
C GLN A 137 2.13 6.30 -14.81
N TRP A 138 2.68 5.60 -15.79
CA TRP A 138 2.41 4.19 -16.00
C TRP A 138 3.21 3.37 -14.99
N MET A 139 2.61 2.29 -14.51
CA MET A 139 3.23 1.37 -13.56
C MET A 139 3.08 -0.08 -14.03
N TYR A 140 4.12 -0.88 -13.84
CA TYR A 140 4.01 -2.34 -13.90
C TYR A 140 3.62 -2.88 -12.52
N PHE A 141 2.33 -3.09 -12.33
CA PHE A 141 1.69 -3.50 -11.08
C PHE A 141 1.67 -5.02 -10.92
N ASN A 142 2.86 -5.60 -10.77
CA ASN A 142 3.06 -7.03 -10.67
C ASN A 142 3.61 -7.43 -9.27
N LYS A 143 2.94 -8.36 -8.60
CA LYS A 143 3.29 -8.82 -7.24
C LYS A 143 4.70 -9.41 -7.09
N HIS A 144 5.33 -9.87 -8.17
CA HIS A 144 6.67 -10.45 -8.14
C HIS A 144 7.76 -9.38 -8.29
N PHE A 145 7.48 -8.33 -9.06
CA PHE A 145 8.41 -7.22 -9.31
C PHE A 145 8.07 -5.96 -8.48
N ASN A 146 7.09 -6.00 -7.59
CA ASN A 146 6.89 -4.98 -6.57
C ASN A 146 7.12 -5.59 -5.19
N ASN A 147 7.93 -4.95 -4.34
CA ASN A 147 8.25 -5.46 -3.01
C ASN A 147 7.01 -5.70 -2.13
N ARG A 148 6.05 -4.76 -2.09
CA ARG A 148 4.77 -4.92 -1.40
C ARG A 148 3.64 -4.22 -2.17
N VAL A 149 2.67 -4.99 -2.64
CA VAL A 149 1.42 -4.48 -3.24
C VAL A 149 0.27 -4.34 -2.23
N TYR A 150 0.45 -4.83 -1.00
CA TYR A 150 -0.54 -4.77 0.09
C TYR A 150 -1.93 -5.25 -0.34
N GLN A 151 -3.01 -4.53 -0.02
CA GLN A 151 -4.36 -4.87 -0.50
C GLN A 151 -4.68 -4.24 -1.85
N MET A 152 -3.76 -3.51 -2.52
CA MET A 152 -4.06 -2.87 -3.81
C MET A 152 -4.74 -3.81 -4.82
N PRO A 153 -4.39 -5.11 -4.93
CA PRO A 153 -5.10 -6.02 -5.84
C PRO A 153 -6.59 -6.25 -5.51
N ARG A 154 -7.05 -5.90 -4.29
CA ARG A 154 -8.48 -5.93 -3.93
C ARG A 154 -9.18 -4.61 -4.24
N ILE A 155 -8.45 -3.50 -4.30
CA ILE A 155 -8.97 -2.15 -4.59
C ILE A 155 -8.91 -1.87 -6.10
N PHE A 156 -7.79 -2.20 -6.74
CA PHE A 156 -7.54 -2.12 -8.16
C PHE A 156 -7.09 -3.51 -8.65
N PRO A 157 -8.02 -4.46 -8.88
CA PRO A 157 -7.69 -5.81 -9.32
C PRO A 157 -7.17 -5.90 -10.75
N ASP A 158 -7.58 -4.96 -11.61
CA ASP A 158 -7.23 -4.89 -13.01
C ASP A 158 -7.15 -3.43 -13.47
N ALA A 159 -6.50 -3.18 -14.61
CA ALA A 159 -6.30 -1.83 -15.18
C ALA A 159 -7.62 -1.10 -15.50
N ALA A 160 -8.72 -1.84 -15.71
CA ALA A 160 -10.02 -1.30 -16.08
C ALA A 160 -10.90 -0.98 -14.85
N THR A 161 -10.46 -1.34 -13.65
CA THR A 161 -11.27 -1.15 -12.45
C THR A 161 -11.26 0.31 -12.03
N GLU A 162 -12.41 0.95 -12.20
CA GLU A 162 -12.67 2.27 -11.67
C GLU A 162 -12.87 2.22 -10.15
N ASN A 163 -12.09 3.02 -9.43
CA ASN A 163 -12.24 3.21 -8.00
C ASN A 163 -11.81 4.61 -7.57
N LEU A 164 -12.22 5.04 -6.38
CA LEU A 164 -11.68 6.26 -5.74
C LEU A 164 -10.99 5.88 -4.44
N VAL A 165 -9.95 6.61 -4.06
CA VAL A 165 -9.17 6.34 -2.85
C VAL A 165 -8.75 7.66 -2.20
N ILE A 166 -8.79 7.73 -0.86
CA ILE A 166 -8.30 8.88 -0.09
C ILE A 166 -6.98 8.49 0.55
N CYS A 167 -5.91 9.11 0.09
CA CYS A 167 -4.58 8.97 0.67
C CYS A 167 -4.38 10.04 1.73
N ILE A 168 -3.92 9.62 2.92
CA ILE A 168 -3.52 10.54 3.99
C ILE A 168 -2.06 10.32 4.37
N THR A 169 -1.52 11.24 5.16
CA THR A 169 -0.16 11.11 5.71
C THR A 169 -0.03 9.94 6.67
N GLY A 170 1.14 9.31 6.66
CA GLY A 170 1.46 8.20 7.57
C GLY A 170 1.50 8.61 9.05
N LEU A 171 1.31 7.62 9.92
CA LEU A 171 1.57 7.79 11.35
C LEU A 171 3.06 8.07 11.58
N GLY A 172 3.38 9.07 12.40
CA GLY A 172 4.77 9.46 12.70
C GLY A 172 5.47 10.25 11.60
N GLU A 173 4.76 10.63 10.53
CA GLU A 173 5.35 11.51 9.50
C GLU A 173 5.63 12.91 10.05
N THR A 174 6.74 13.49 9.60
CA THR A 174 7.15 14.84 10.01
C THR A 174 6.35 15.94 9.31
N LYS A 175 5.70 15.59 8.20
CA LYS A 175 4.87 16.47 7.39
C LYS A 175 3.47 16.55 8.00
N GLY A 176 2.86 17.73 7.92
CA GLY A 176 1.52 17.96 8.46
C GLY A 176 0.47 17.10 7.76
N PHE A 177 -0.60 16.78 8.50
CA PHE A 177 -1.73 16.00 7.98
C PHE A 177 -2.24 16.56 6.65
N THR A 178 -2.29 15.71 5.63
CA THR A 178 -2.69 16.09 4.26
C THR A 178 -3.54 14.99 3.64
N PRO A 179 -4.83 15.23 3.34
CA PRO A 179 -5.67 14.32 2.57
C PRO A 179 -5.59 14.62 1.06
N LEU A 180 -5.44 13.59 0.23
CA LEU A 180 -5.52 13.68 -1.23
C LEU A 180 -6.37 12.54 -1.78
N ILE A 181 -7.24 12.83 -2.74
CA ILE A 181 -8.05 11.81 -3.43
C ILE A 181 -7.45 11.46 -4.79
N THR A 182 -7.54 10.20 -5.18
CA THR A 182 -7.17 9.75 -6.54
C THR A 182 -8.05 8.59 -7.00
N ASP A 183 -8.14 8.40 -8.31
CA ASP A 183 -8.80 7.29 -8.98
C ASP A 183 -7.82 6.23 -9.52
N MET A 184 -6.52 6.40 -9.22
CA MET A 184 -5.42 5.56 -9.72
C MET A 184 -4.72 4.81 -8.58
N VAL A 185 -3.92 3.81 -8.93
CA VAL A 185 -3.08 3.09 -7.96
C VAL A 185 -2.06 4.05 -7.35
N PRO A 186 -2.07 4.30 -6.02
CA PRO A 186 -1.12 5.22 -5.41
C PRO A 186 0.22 4.55 -5.09
N ASN A 187 1.32 5.27 -5.33
CA ASN A 187 2.64 4.91 -4.81
C ASN A 187 2.71 5.09 -3.28
N LEU A 188 3.55 4.30 -2.60
CA LEU A 188 3.76 4.43 -1.16
C LEU A 188 4.23 5.82 -0.71
N HIS A 189 4.85 6.60 -1.58
CA HIS A 189 5.32 7.95 -1.29
C HIS A 189 4.46 9.04 -1.94
N PHE A 190 3.21 8.73 -2.25
CA PHE A 190 2.29 9.69 -2.87
C PHE A 190 2.04 10.94 -2.03
N VAL A 191 1.86 10.82 -0.70
CA VAL A 191 1.55 11.98 0.17
C VAL A 191 2.75 12.45 0.99
N ALA A 192 3.59 11.53 1.47
CA ALA A 192 4.76 11.83 2.31
C ALA A 192 5.92 10.87 2.04
N GLY A 193 7.15 11.36 2.26
CA GLY A 193 8.37 10.76 1.72
C GLY A 193 9.28 10.05 2.72
N SER A 194 9.03 10.07 4.04
CA SER A 194 10.03 9.57 5.01
C SER A 194 9.73 8.16 5.50
N HIS A 195 8.49 7.84 5.80
CA HIS A 195 8.07 6.54 6.29
C HIS A 195 6.63 6.29 5.89
N ALA A 196 6.44 5.31 4.99
CA ALA A 196 5.16 4.74 4.61
C ALA A 196 4.01 5.75 4.68
N SER A 197 3.63 6.36 3.55
CA SER A 197 2.26 6.88 3.53
C SER A 197 1.37 5.71 3.92
N HIS A 198 0.85 5.79 5.15
CA HIS A 198 -0.24 4.95 5.52
C HIS A 198 -1.31 5.58 4.68
N SER A 199 -1.53 5.02 3.50
CA SER A 199 -2.78 5.19 2.81
C SER A 199 -3.78 4.47 3.72
N ILE A 200 -4.14 5.14 4.81
CA ILE A 200 -5.38 4.87 5.46
C ILE A 200 -6.37 5.27 4.38
N SER A 201 -6.86 4.22 3.75
CA SER A 201 -8.01 4.19 2.89
C SER A 201 -7.75 4.55 1.42
N THR A 202 -7.14 3.61 0.72
CA THR A 202 -7.89 3.13 -0.45
C THR A 202 -9.28 2.72 0.00
N ILE A 203 -10.25 3.63 -0.14
CA ILE A 203 -11.67 3.40 0.13
C ILE A 203 -12.28 2.98 -1.20
N PRO A 204 -12.19 1.71 -1.58
CA PRO A 204 -12.81 1.29 -2.81
C PRO A 204 -14.31 1.60 -2.72
N MET A 205 -14.82 2.48 -3.58
CA MET A 205 -16.25 2.56 -3.86
C MET A 205 -16.78 1.19 -4.32
N ARG A 206 -15.92 0.37 -4.93
CA ARG A 206 -16.23 -0.98 -5.41
C ARG A 206 -15.13 -1.97 -5.06
N LEU A 207 -15.48 -3.05 -4.36
CA LEU A 207 -14.62 -4.21 -4.15
C LEU A 207 -15.03 -5.29 -5.16
N LYS A 208 -14.09 -5.80 -5.97
CA LYS A 208 -14.29 -7.08 -6.67
C LYS A 208 -13.60 -8.19 -5.87
N LEU A 209 -14.35 -9.19 -5.45
CA LEU A 209 -13.80 -10.40 -4.83
C LEU A 209 -13.26 -11.34 -5.92
N THR A 210 -12.09 -11.93 -5.68
CA THR A 210 -11.53 -12.95 -6.58
C THR A 210 -12.39 -14.22 -6.59
N PRO A 211 -12.39 -15.03 -7.68
CA PRO A 211 -13.21 -16.23 -7.77
C PRO A 211 -13.01 -17.22 -6.61
N ARG A 212 -11.77 -17.34 -6.11
CA ARG A 212 -11.41 -18.22 -4.99
C ARG A 212 -11.96 -17.74 -3.64
N GLN A 213 -12.13 -16.44 -3.48
CA GLN A 213 -12.79 -15.85 -2.31
C GLN A 213 -14.32 -15.89 -2.45
N LYS A 214 -14.84 -15.77 -3.68
CA LYS A 214 -16.26 -15.98 -3.95
C LYS A 214 -16.70 -17.37 -3.47
N THR A 215 -15.93 -18.42 -3.75
CA THR A 215 -16.27 -19.80 -3.32
C THR A 215 -16.29 -19.96 -1.79
N LEU A 216 -15.35 -19.32 -1.08
CA LEU A 216 -15.20 -19.40 0.37
C LEU A 216 -16.31 -18.65 1.14
N PHE A 217 -16.92 -17.62 0.54
CA PHE A 217 -18.01 -16.85 1.13
C PHE A 217 -19.39 -17.25 0.57
N LEU A 218 -19.49 -17.74 -0.67
CA LEU A 218 -20.71 -18.32 -1.25
C LEU A 218 -21.05 -19.67 -0.61
N SER A 219 -20.06 -20.43 -0.12
CA SER A 219 -20.33 -21.65 0.65
C SER A 219 -21.09 -21.39 1.96
N LEU A 220 -21.11 -20.14 2.44
CA LEU A 220 -21.84 -19.71 3.64
C LEU A 220 -23.20 -19.07 3.34
N GLN A 221 -23.53 -18.81 2.07
CA GLN A 221 -24.81 -18.22 1.66
C GLN A 221 -25.41 -19.03 0.52
N ASN A 222 -26.33 -19.92 0.87
CA ASN A 222 -27.03 -20.84 -0.03
C ASN A 222 -27.49 -20.22 -1.37
N ARG A 223 -27.24 -21.01 -2.43
CA ARG A 223 -28.00 -21.21 -3.68
C ARG A 223 -29.02 -20.11 -4.06
N LYS A 224 -28.75 -19.37 -5.14
CA LYS A 224 -29.79 -18.91 -6.09
C LYS A 224 -29.19 -18.40 -7.43
N ASN A 225 -29.75 -18.95 -8.52
CA ASN A 225 -29.80 -18.59 -9.95
C ASN A 225 -28.52 -18.17 -10.73
N PRO A 226 -28.12 -18.91 -11.80
CA PRO A 226 -26.91 -18.63 -12.60
C PRO A 226 -26.95 -17.43 -13.56
N ASN A 227 -28.08 -16.73 -13.71
CA ASN A 227 -28.29 -15.76 -14.81
C ASN A 227 -28.29 -14.27 -14.41
N GLN A 228 -27.71 -13.89 -13.27
CA GLN A 228 -27.47 -12.47 -12.98
C GLN A 228 -26.06 -12.05 -13.39
N LYS A 229 -25.96 -11.08 -14.31
CA LYS A 229 -24.72 -10.31 -14.53
C LYS A 229 -24.29 -9.71 -13.18
N GLU A 230 -23.22 -10.23 -12.60
CA GLU A 230 -22.72 -9.83 -11.29
C GLU A 230 -22.17 -8.39 -11.32
N SER A 231 -22.95 -7.45 -10.77
CA SER A 231 -22.55 -6.06 -10.59
C SER A 231 -21.56 -5.90 -9.44
N ALA A 232 -20.52 -5.07 -9.61
CA ALA A 232 -19.65 -4.64 -8.54
C ALA A 232 -20.48 -3.97 -7.42
N GLU A 233 -20.76 -4.73 -6.36
CA GLU A 233 -21.64 -4.26 -5.30
C GLU A 233 -20.85 -3.35 -4.35
N MET A 234 -21.29 -2.09 -4.24
CA MET A 234 -20.74 -1.10 -3.31
C MET A 234 -21.12 -1.47 -1.87
N ARG A 235 -20.36 -2.42 -1.30
CA ARG A 235 -20.45 -2.85 0.09
C ARG A 235 -19.49 -2.03 0.95
N LEU A 236 -19.86 -0.78 1.22
CA LEU A 236 -19.40 -0.11 2.43
C LEU A 236 -20.11 -0.83 3.60
N PRO A 237 -19.42 -1.56 4.49
CA PRO A 237 -20.07 -2.20 5.63
C PRO A 237 -20.25 -1.12 6.69
N MET A 238 -21.35 -0.40 6.54
CA MET A 238 -21.58 0.89 7.17
C MET A 238 -22.12 0.74 8.60
N ARG A 239 -21.43 0.05 9.52
CA ARG A 239 -21.86 0.00 10.94
C ARG A 239 -21.89 1.41 11.57
N GLY A 240 -21.00 2.31 11.16
CA GLY A 240 -20.97 3.71 11.61
C GLY A 240 -21.92 4.69 10.89
N LEU A 241 -22.50 4.33 9.75
CA LEU A 241 -23.37 5.24 8.98
C LEU A 241 -24.67 5.63 9.70
N PRO A 242 -25.35 4.74 10.44
CA PRO A 242 -26.51 5.12 11.23
C PRO A 242 -26.19 6.24 12.24
N ILE A 243 -24.99 6.22 12.84
CA ILE A 243 -24.54 7.23 13.80
C ILE A 243 -24.28 8.57 13.09
N PHE A 244 -23.61 8.53 11.94
CA PHE A 244 -23.39 9.72 11.11
C PHE A 244 -24.70 10.34 10.62
N LYS A 245 -25.68 9.51 10.21
CA LYS A 245 -27.02 9.95 9.79
C LYS A 245 -27.85 10.55 10.93
N LYS A 246 -27.68 10.02 12.15
CA LYS A 246 -28.40 10.50 13.34
C LYS A 246 -27.93 11.89 13.77
N ASN A 247 -26.63 12.17 13.62
CA ASN A 247 -26.02 13.40 14.11
C ASN A 247 -25.83 14.48 13.02
N ILE A 248 -25.85 14.12 11.73
CA ILE A 248 -25.58 15.04 10.61
C ILE A 248 -26.65 14.93 9.50
N TRP A 249 -27.92 15.22 9.80
CA TRP A 249 -28.95 15.72 8.83
C TRP A 249 -29.97 14.78 8.14
N LYS A 250 -31.13 15.39 7.84
CA LYS A 250 -32.40 14.82 7.29
C LYS A 250 -32.27 14.19 5.88
N LYS A 251 -33.07 13.13 5.70
CA LYS A 251 -33.38 12.35 4.47
C LYS A 251 -33.18 13.06 3.12
N ARG A 252 -32.04 12.86 2.45
CA ARG A 252 -31.86 12.65 0.98
C ARG A 252 -30.43 12.99 0.54
N LEU A 253 -29.46 12.14 0.80
CA LEU A 253 -28.15 12.27 0.15
C LEU A 253 -27.67 10.90 -0.36
N GLN A 254 -27.30 10.86 -1.65
CA GLN A 254 -26.73 9.69 -2.31
C GLN A 254 -25.30 9.43 -1.82
N LYS A 255 -24.87 8.15 -1.80
CA LYS A 255 -23.58 7.67 -1.27
C LYS A 255 -22.33 8.44 -1.77
N LYS A 256 -22.37 9.06 -2.96
CA LYS A 256 -21.28 9.89 -3.50
C LYS A 256 -20.98 11.13 -2.65
N ILE A 257 -21.97 11.69 -1.94
CA ILE A 257 -21.84 12.95 -1.21
C ILE A 257 -21.18 12.74 0.16
N TYR A 258 -21.26 11.53 0.74
CA TYR A 258 -20.53 11.19 1.97
C TYR A 258 -19.02 11.33 1.80
N PHE A 259 -18.50 10.95 0.63
CA PHE A 259 -17.08 11.02 0.34
C PHE A 259 -16.61 12.47 0.21
N THR A 260 -17.41 13.31 -0.45
CA THR A 260 -17.17 14.76 -0.57
C THR A 260 -17.22 15.47 0.79
N ILE A 261 -18.15 15.07 1.67
CA ILE A 261 -18.23 15.61 3.03
C ILE A 261 -17.04 15.14 3.87
N PHE A 262 -16.63 13.87 3.73
CA PHE A 262 -15.52 13.30 4.49
C PHE A 262 -14.16 13.87 4.06
N THR A 263 -13.93 14.04 2.75
CA THR A 263 -12.76 14.78 2.25
C THR A 263 -12.81 16.25 2.67
N GLY A 264 -13.98 16.88 2.60
CA GLY A 264 -14.20 18.26 3.06
C GLY A 264 -13.87 18.45 4.54
N PHE A 265 -14.30 17.52 5.41
CA PHE A 265 -14.00 17.54 6.84
C PHE A 265 -12.50 17.52 7.13
N PHE A 266 -11.74 16.72 6.39
CA PHE A 266 -10.28 16.64 6.54
C PHE A 266 -9.52 17.84 5.99
N ILE A 267 -10.16 18.67 5.16
CA ILE A 267 -9.56 19.90 4.60
C ILE A 267 -9.85 21.11 5.50
N LEU A 268 -10.80 21.02 6.44
CA LEU A 268 -11.10 22.12 7.37
C LEU A 268 -9.86 22.50 8.21
N PRO A 269 -9.48 23.78 8.27
CA PRO A 269 -8.28 24.24 8.98
C PRO A 269 -8.24 23.79 10.46
N ASN A 270 -9.39 23.78 11.14
CA ASN A 270 -9.50 23.33 12.52
C ASN A 270 -9.26 21.82 12.66
N THR A 271 -9.74 21.01 11.73
CA THR A 271 -9.50 19.56 11.70
C THR A 271 -8.03 19.25 11.43
N VAL A 272 -7.39 19.94 10.49
CA VAL A 272 -5.96 19.78 10.18
C VAL A 272 -5.09 20.17 11.37
N LYS A 273 -5.45 21.24 12.09
CA LYS A 273 -4.76 21.69 13.30
C LYS A 273 -4.88 20.66 14.44
N ASN A 274 -6.07 20.10 14.67
CA ASN A 274 -6.31 19.10 15.71
C ASN A 274 -5.71 17.72 15.36
N MET A 275 -5.58 17.39 14.07
CA MET A 275 -4.87 16.17 13.63
C MET A 275 -3.35 16.27 13.83
N ARG A 276 -2.78 17.48 13.78
CA ARG A 276 -1.34 17.72 14.06
C ARG A 276 -0.99 17.56 15.54
N THR A 277 -1.93 17.80 16.45
CA THR A 277 -1.72 17.65 17.89
C THR A 277 -1.87 16.20 18.36
N VAL A 278 -2.61 15.37 17.63
CA VAL A 278 -2.85 13.95 17.98
C VAL A 278 -1.76 13.00 17.46
N TYR A 279 -1.08 13.34 16.36
CA TYR A 279 0.07 12.59 15.85
C TYR A 279 1.31 13.48 15.78
N PRO A 280 1.96 13.70 16.92
CA PRO A 280 3.14 14.55 16.95
C PRO A 280 4.34 13.95 16.25
N LYS A 281 5.23 14.84 15.78
CA LYS A 281 6.52 14.51 15.19
C LYS A 281 7.28 13.55 16.11
N SER A 282 7.52 12.32 15.68
CA SER A 282 8.50 11.45 16.33
C SER A 282 9.90 11.98 16.02
N CYS A 283 10.47 12.77 16.92
CA CYS A 283 11.90 13.06 16.91
C CYS A 283 12.65 11.81 17.37
N HIS A 284 13.26 11.07 16.44
CA HIS A 284 14.30 10.12 16.80
C HIS A 284 15.54 10.90 17.24
N VAL A 285 15.71 11.07 18.55
CA VAL A 285 16.99 11.49 19.12
C VAL A 285 17.94 10.30 18.98
N TYR A 286 18.79 10.32 17.95
CA TYR A 286 19.95 9.43 17.91
C TYR A 286 20.90 9.85 19.03
N SER A 287 20.88 9.10 20.13
CA SER A 287 21.97 9.10 21.10
C SER A 287 23.22 8.59 20.39
N ARG A 288 24.14 9.51 20.08
CA ARG A 288 25.48 9.21 19.58
C ARG A 288 26.24 8.62 20.77
N LYS A 289 26.28 7.29 20.90
CA LYS A 289 27.27 6.64 21.78
C LYS A 289 28.64 6.89 21.17
N GLU A 290 29.40 7.80 21.78
CA GLU A 290 30.84 7.91 21.58
C GLU A 290 31.47 6.54 21.88
N ARG A 291 31.99 5.89 20.85
CA ARG A 291 32.93 4.76 21.00
C ARG A 291 34.32 5.36 21.09
N THR A 292 34.74 5.72 22.30
CA THR A 292 36.16 5.76 22.65
C THR A 292 36.61 4.33 22.94
N GLY A 293 37.68 3.89 22.28
CA GLY A 293 38.20 2.53 22.44
C GLY A 293 39.09 2.09 21.29
N PHE A 294 40.17 2.83 21.05
CA PHE A 294 41.33 2.31 20.33
C PHE A 294 42.06 1.32 21.26
N SER A 295 42.08 0.05 20.86
CA SER A 295 43.05 -0.97 21.25
C SER A 295 42.97 -2.01 20.12
N ARG A 296 44.03 -2.47 19.47
CA ARG A 296 45.37 -2.85 19.93
C ARG A 296 46.34 -2.78 18.73
N ILE A 297 47.63 -2.77 19.06
CA ILE A 297 48.78 -3.45 18.41
C ILE A 297 48.66 -3.69 16.90
#